data_AF-A0AAV2QLP2-F1
#
_entry.id   AF-A0AAV2QLP2-F1
#
_cell.length_a   1.000
_cell.length_b   1.000
_cell.length_c   1.000
_cell.angle_alpha   90.00
_cell.angle_beta   90.00
_cell.angle_gamma   90.00
#
_symmetry.space_group_name_H-M   'P 1'
#
loop_
_entity.id
_entity.type
_entity.pdbx_description
1 polymer ?
#
loop_
_entity_poly.entity_id
_entity_poly.type
_entity_poly.pdbx_seq_one_letter_code
_entity_poly.pdbx_strand_id
1 'polypeptide(L)'
;SGEEALGKNILWEFLEKWQTPEDALQGNWEDMANLMQPLGMHEKRAKQIIRFSDEYLNKDWIYPNELFGIGKYGNDSYRVFCVNEWRQVKPTDHMLNFYVEWLWDNQYILGLQ
;
A
#
# COMPACT_ATOMS: atom_id res chain seq x y z
N SER A 1 -5.38 17.45 -3.08
CA SER A 1 -6.74 17.93 -3.48
C SER A 1 -7.75 17.59 -2.39
N GLY A 2 -9.04 17.94 -2.52
CA GLY A 2 -10.08 17.53 -1.56
C GLY A 2 -10.25 16.00 -1.47
N GLU A 3 -10.07 15.30 -2.59
CA GLU A 3 -10.13 13.82 -2.66
C GLU A 3 -8.94 13.16 -1.95
N GLU A 4 -7.76 13.75 -2.06
CA GLU A 4 -6.54 13.27 -1.37
C GLU A 4 -6.70 13.35 0.16
N ALA A 5 -7.25 14.45 0.67
CA ALA A 5 -7.54 14.62 2.09
C ALA A 5 -8.58 13.61 2.58
N LEU A 6 -9.63 13.36 1.80
CA LEU A 6 -10.64 12.34 2.10
C LEU A 6 -10.04 10.93 2.14
N GLY A 7 -9.22 10.57 1.15
CA GLY A 7 -8.52 9.29 1.10
C GLY A 7 -7.61 9.08 2.31
N LYS A 8 -6.87 10.12 2.72
CA LYS A 8 -6.01 10.07 3.90
C LYS A 8 -6.81 9.86 5.18
N ASN A 9 -7.94 10.56 5.36
CA ASN A 9 -8.77 10.40 6.55
C ASN A 9 -9.36 9.00 6.66
N ILE A 10 -9.90 8.46 5.55
CA ILE A 10 -10.45 7.10 5.51
C ILE A 10 -9.38 6.05 5.76
N LEU A 11 -8.15 6.25 5.28
CA LEU A 11 -7.03 5.36 5.58
C LEU A 11 -6.74 5.30 7.10
N TRP A 12 -6.72 6.45 7.78
CA TRP A 12 -6.48 6.47 9.23
C TRP A 12 -7.61 5.81 10.00
N GLU A 13 -8.87 6.11 9.68
CA GLU A 13 -10.03 5.44 10.30
C GLU A 13 -10.00 3.93 10.06
N PHE A 14 -9.57 3.48 8.87
CA PHE A 14 -9.41 2.06 8.58
C PHE A 14 -8.35 1.42 9.48
N LEU A 15 -7.16 2.03 9.57
CA LEU A 15 -6.06 1.51 10.38
C LEU A 15 -6.33 1.57 11.89
N GLU A 16 -7.18 2.50 12.35
CA GLU A 16 -7.64 2.51 13.75
C GLU A 16 -8.55 1.33 14.07
N LYS A 17 -9.43 0.94 13.13
CA LYS A 17 -10.42 -0.14 13.31
C LYS A 17 -9.84 -1.54 13.03
N TRP A 18 -8.90 -1.67 12.08
CA TRP A 18 -8.22 -2.91 11.72
C TRP A 18 -6.71 -2.67 11.72
N GLN A 19 -6.07 -2.86 12.88
CA GLN A 19 -4.70 -2.42 13.14
C GLN A 19 -3.65 -3.37 12.56
N THR A 20 -3.99 -4.66 12.47
CA THR A 20 -3.10 -5.70 11.99
C THR A 20 -3.69 -6.45 10.78
N PRO A 21 -2.88 -7.15 9.99
CA PRO A 21 -3.40 -8.03 8.95
C PRO A 21 -4.35 -9.12 9.50
N GLU A 22 -4.14 -9.61 10.73
CA GLU A 22 -5.06 -10.54 11.39
C GLU A 22 -6.43 -9.90 11.65
N ASP A 23 -6.46 -8.67 12.17
CA ASP A 23 -7.72 -7.94 12.36
C ASP A 23 -8.46 -7.76 11.04
N ALA A 24 -7.72 -7.35 9.99
CA ALA A 24 -8.29 -7.15 8.66
C ALA A 24 -8.83 -8.47 8.07
N LEU A 25 -8.11 -9.58 8.26
CA LEU A 25 -8.54 -10.91 7.81
C LEU A 25 -9.83 -11.37 8.48
N GLN A 26 -9.97 -11.11 9.79
CA GLN A 26 -11.17 -11.46 10.57
C GLN A 26 -12.31 -10.42 10.42
N GLY A 27 -12.05 -9.30 9.76
CA GLY A 27 -13.01 -8.22 9.61
C GLY A 27 -14.16 -8.54 8.66
N ASN A 28 -15.33 -7.91 8.90
CA ASN A 28 -16.45 -7.99 7.98
C ASN A 28 -16.22 -7.07 6.77
N TRP A 29 -16.26 -7.63 5.56
CA TRP A 29 -16.05 -6.88 4.32
C TRP A 29 -17.13 -5.80 4.08
N GLU A 30 -18.35 -5.97 4.56
CA GLU A 30 -19.44 -4.98 4.44
C GLU A 30 -19.12 -3.73 5.27
N ASP A 31 -18.60 -3.91 6.49
CA ASP A 31 -18.14 -2.82 7.35
C ASP A 31 -17.00 -2.03 6.70
N MET A 32 -16.02 -2.73 6.13
CA MET A 32 -14.90 -2.11 5.41
C MET A 32 -15.40 -1.36 4.17
N ALA A 33 -16.34 -1.95 3.42
CA ALA A 33 -16.92 -1.34 2.24
C ALA A 33 -17.73 -0.08 2.59
N ASN A 34 -18.46 -0.09 3.71
CA ASN A 34 -19.20 1.07 4.20
C ASN A 34 -18.25 2.22 4.56
N LEU A 35 -17.14 1.94 5.25
CA LEU A 35 -16.12 2.96 5.55
C LEU A 35 -15.50 3.54 4.28
N MET A 36 -15.15 2.70 3.32
CA MET A 36 -14.50 3.12 2.07
C MET A 36 -15.49 3.63 1.00
N GLN A 37 -16.79 3.71 1.29
CA GLN A 37 -17.83 4.05 0.33
C GLN A 37 -17.54 5.32 -0.49
N PRO A 38 -17.03 6.42 0.12
CA PRO A 38 -16.69 7.64 -0.61
C PRO A 38 -15.55 7.51 -1.64
N LEU A 39 -14.72 6.46 -1.54
CA LEU A 39 -13.53 6.27 -2.38
C LEU A 39 -13.80 5.51 -3.68
N GLY A 40 -15.04 5.00 -3.86
CA GLY A 40 -15.43 4.16 -4.98
C GLY A 40 -14.81 2.76 -4.96
N MET A 41 -15.43 1.83 -5.72
CA MET A 41 -15.03 0.40 -5.78
C MET A 41 -14.91 -0.27 -4.40
N HIS A 42 -15.63 0.23 -3.41
CA HIS A 42 -15.44 -0.07 -2.00
C HIS A 42 -15.64 -1.57 -1.67
N GLU A 43 -16.63 -2.24 -2.26
CA GLU A 43 -16.85 -3.67 -2.01
C GLU A 43 -15.71 -4.53 -2.56
N LYS A 44 -15.23 -4.18 -3.77
CA LYS A 44 -14.11 -4.88 -4.40
C LYS A 44 -12.85 -4.69 -3.55
N ARG A 45 -12.58 -3.47 -3.10
CA ARG A 45 -11.44 -3.14 -2.24
C ARG A 45 -11.52 -3.85 -0.89
N ALA A 46 -12.68 -3.89 -0.24
CA ALA A 46 -12.87 -4.58 1.03
C ALA A 46 -12.55 -6.09 0.92
N LYS A 47 -13.12 -6.76 -0.08
CA LYS A 47 -12.85 -8.18 -0.35
C LYS A 47 -11.37 -8.42 -0.74
N GLN A 48 -10.77 -7.49 -1.49
CA GLN A 48 -9.36 -7.53 -1.82
C GLN A 48 -8.47 -7.42 -0.59
N ILE A 49 -8.76 -6.51 0.34
CA ILE A 49 -7.98 -6.31 1.57
C ILE A 49 -7.99 -7.57 2.42
N ILE A 50 -9.16 -8.20 2.63
CA ILE A 50 -9.25 -9.45 3.41
C ILE A 50 -8.39 -10.55 2.78
N ARG A 51 -8.51 -10.75 1.46
CA ARG A 51 -7.71 -11.76 0.75
C ARG A 51 -6.21 -11.42 0.73
N PHE A 52 -5.87 -10.14 0.56
CA PHE A 52 -4.49 -9.67 0.65
C PHE A 52 -3.91 -10.00 2.02
N SER A 53 -4.64 -9.71 3.11
CA SER A 53 -4.19 -10.00 4.47
C SER A 53 -4.03 -11.49 4.73
N ASP A 54 -4.91 -12.34 4.19
CA ASP A 54 -4.76 -13.79 4.23
C ASP A 54 -3.46 -14.25 3.56
N GLU A 55 -3.25 -13.84 2.30
CA GLU A 55 -2.05 -14.21 1.55
C GLU A 55 -0.79 -13.61 2.19
N TYR A 56 -0.87 -12.40 2.75
CA TYR A 56 0.26 -11.75 3.45
C TYR A 56 0.74 -12.57 4.65
N LEU A 57 -0.18 -13.16 5.41
CA LEU A 57 0.12 -13.94 6.61
C LEU A 57 0.51 -15.39 6.31
N ASN A 58 -0.14 -16.00 5.31
CA ASN A 58 -0.13 -17.45 5.14
C ASN A 58 0.64 -17.94 3.90
N LYS A 59 0.97 -17.06 2.95
CA LYS A 59 1.77 -17.42 1.77
C LYS A 59 3.25 -17.26 2.07
N ASP A 60 4.07 -18.13 1.49
CA ASP A 60 5.52 -17.88 1.41
C ASP A 60 5.79 -16.96 0.22
N TRP A 61 5.99 -15.67 0.48
CA TRP A 61 6.20 -14.63 -0.53
C TRP A 61 7.49 -13.87 -0.23
N ILE A 62 8.16 -13.40 -1.28
CA ILE A 62 9.38 -12.59 -1.17
C ILE A 62 9.06 -11.13 -1.53
N TYR A 63 8.24 -10.92 -2.56
CA TYR A 63 7.80 -9.61 -2.99
C TYR A 63 6.26 -9.51 -3.00
N PRO A 64 5.69 -8.36 -2.62
CA PRO A 64 4.26 -8.28 -2.42
C PRO A 64 3.45 -8.31 -3.72
N ASN A 65 4.04 -8.15 -4.91
CA ASN A 65 3.33 -8.42 -6.18
C ASN A 65 2.90 -9.88 -6.35
N GLU A 66 3.42 -10.79 -5.52
CA GLU A 66 2.94 -12.17 -5.43
C GLU A 66 1.60 -12.28 -4.71
N LEU A 67 1.19 -11.23 -3.96
CA LEU A 67 -0.02 -11.18 -3.16
C LEU A 67 -1.18 -10.57 -3.94
N PHE A 68 -2.37 -11.10 -3.70
CA PHE A 68 -3.58 -10.64 -4.37
C PHE A 68 -3.82 -9.14 -4.14
N GLY A 69 -4.10 -8.42 -5.22
CA GLY A 69 -4.41 -6.98 -5.18
C GLY A 69 -3.19 -6.07 -5.26
N ILE A 70 -1.97 -6.59 -5.17
CA ILE A 70 -0.76 -5.78 -5.29
C ILE A 70 -0.19 -5.87 -6.71
N GLY A 71 -0.22 -4.74 -7.41
CA GLY A 71 0.41 -4.58 -8.73
C GLY A 71 1.80 -3.96 -8.66
N LYS A 72 2.31 -3.55 -9.83
CA LYS A 72 3.63 -2.90 -9.96
C LYS A 72 3.80 -1.71 -9.01
N TYR A 73 2.81 -0.84 -8.90
CA TYR A 73 2.88 0.32 -7.99
C TYR A 73 3.15 -0.08 -6.54
N GLY A 74 2.34 -1.00 -5.97
CA GLY A 74 2.53 -1.43 -4.59
C GLY A 74 3.87 -2.15 -4.37
N ASN A 75 4.31 -2.92 -5.37
CA ASN A 75 5.60 -3.61 -5.31
C ASN A 75 6.80 -2.68 -5.39
N ASP A 76 6.77 -1.69 -6.28
CA ASP A 76 7.80 -0.67 -6.37
C ASP A 76 7.86 0.14 -5.07
N SER A 77 6.71 0.51 -4.49
CA SER A 77 6.64 1.17 -3.19
C SER A 77 7.30 0.33 -2.09
N TYR A 78 6.97 -0.97 -2.00
CA TYR A 78 7.61 -1.86 -1.03
C TYR A 78 9.13 -1.93 -1.21
N ARG A 79 9.60 -2.07 -2.45
CA ARG A 79 11.04 -2.15 -2.75
C ARG A 79 11.78 -0.86 -2.41
N VAL A 80 11.15 0.29 -2.62
CA VAL A 80 11.71 1.60 -2.25
C VAL A 80 11.73 1.80 -0.73
N PHE A 81 10.60 1.59 -0.06
CA PHE A 81 10.42 2.02 1.33
C PHE A 81 10.68 0.95 2.39
N CYS A 82 10.55 -0.34 2.05
CA CYS A 82 10.61 -1.42 3.03
C CYS A 82 11.92 -2.24 2.98
N VAL A 83 12.60 -2.34 1.82
CA VAL A 83 13.75 -3.25 1.65
C VAL A 83 15.02 -2.62 1.02
N ASN A 84 15.15 -1.30 1.01
CA ASN A 84 16.32 -0.57 0.48
C ASN A 84 16.76 -0.98 -0.95
N GLU A 85 15.80 -1.33 -1.80
CA GLU A 85 16.05 -1.67 -3.20
C GLU A 85 15.76 -0.51 -4.15
N TRP A 86 15.58 0.71 -3.63
CA TRP A 86 15.15 1.88 -4.39
C TRP A 86 15.99 2.15 -5.66
N ARG A 87 17.29 1.80 -5.66
CA ARG A 87 18.19 1.92 -6.83
C ARG A 87 17.87 0.97 -7.98
N GLN A 88 17.19 -0.14 -7.68
CA GLN A 88 16.80 -1.18 -8.64
C GLN A 88 15.35 -1.01 -9.13
N VAL A 89 14.67 0.03 -8.65
CA VAL A 89 13.27 0.31 -8.98
C VAL A 89 13.20 1.35 -10.08
N LYS A 90 12.34 1.10 -11.07
CA LYS A 90 11.95 2.07 -12.11
C LYS A 90 10.44 2.23 -12.04
N PRO A 91 9.94 3.19 -11.24
CA PRO A 91 8.51 3.39 -11.09
C PRO A 91 7.87 3.87 -12.39
N THR A 92 6.56 3.63 -12.52
CA THR A 92 5.72 4.24 -13.56
C THR A 92 4.70 5.19 -12.96
N ASP A 93 4.55 5.18 -11.63
CA ASP A 93 3.69 6.10 -10.90
C ASP A 93 4.34 7.48 -10.80
N HIS A 94 3.55 8.53 -10.99
CA HIS A 94 4.04 9.91 -11.06
C HIS A 94 4.66 10.38 -9.75
N MET A 95 4.01 10.08 -8.62
CA MET A 95 4.49 10.54 -7.30
C MET A 95 5.69 9.72 -6.84
N LEU A 96 5.68 8.40 -7.09
CA LEU A 96 6.82 7.55 -6.76
C LEU A 96 8.05 7.90 -7.62
N ASN A 97 7.86 8.28 -8.88
CA ASN A 97 8.94 8.79 -9.72
C ASN A 97 9.59 10.03 -9.12
N PHE A 98 8.81 11.04 -8.73
CA PHE A 98 9.37 12.23 -8.07
C PHE A 98 10.19 11.90 -6.83
N TYR A 99 9.70 10.97 -6.00
CA TYR A 99 10.44 10.58 -4.79
C TYR A 99 11.75 9.84 -5.11
N VAL A 100 11.74 8.92 -6.08
CA VAL A 100 12.94 8.18 -6.48
C VAL A 100 13.97 9.10 -7.18
N GLU A 101 13.53 10.03 -8.02
CA GLU A 101 14.40 11.06 -8.62
C GLU A 101 15.04 11.94 -7.54
N TRP A 102 14.25 12.40 -6.57
CA TRP A 102 14.76 13.16 -5.43
C TRP A 102 15.78 12.35 -4.61
N LEU A 103 15.56 11.05 -4.39
CA LEU A 103 16.54 10.19 -3.73
C LEU A 103 17.86 10.14 -4.51
N TRP A 104 17.82 10.00 -5.83
CA TRP A 104 19.02 10.01 -6.67
C TRP A 104 19.82 11.30 -6.51
N ASP A 105 19.15 12.45 -6.50
CA ASP A 105 19.77 13.77 -6.36
C ASP A 105 20.39 13.99 -4.97
N ASN A 106 19.82 13.37 -3.93
CA ASN A 106 20.17 13.67 -2.54
C ASN A 106 20.93 12.54 -1.81
N GLN A 107 21.10 11.37 -2.43
CA GLN A 107 21.64 10.16 -1.75
C GLN A 107 22.98 10.39 -1.03
N TYR A 108 23.86 11.23 -1.58
CA TYR A 108 25.16 11.51 -0.98
C TYR A 108 25.04 12.39 0.27
N ILE A 109 24.16 13.41 0.22
CA ILE A 109 23.93 14.33 1.34
C ILE A 109 23.18 13.61 2.46
N LEU A 110 22.30 12.67 2.11
CA LEU A 110 21.55 11.84 3.05
C LEU A 110 22.35 10.65 3.59
N GLY A 111 23.57 10.42 3.11
CA GLY A 111 24.42 9.30 3.56
C GLY A 111 23.90 7.92 3.15
N LEU A 112 23.10 7.82 2.09
CA LEU A 112 22.42 6.59 1.66
C LEU A 112 23.28 5.68 0.77
N GLN A 113 24.61 5.79 0.80
CA GLN A 113 25.54 5.04 -0.08
C GLN A 113 25.23 3.54 -0.12
#